data_AF-A0A497Q4C4-F1
#
_entry.id   AF-A0A497Q4C4-F1
#
_cell.length_a   1.000
_cell.length_b   1.000
_cell.length_c   1.000
_cell.angle_alpha   90.00
_cell.angle_beta   90.00
_cell.angle_gamma   90.00
#
_symmetry.space_group_name_H-M   'P 1'
#
loop_
_entity.id
_entity.type
_entity.pdbx_description
1 polymer ?
#
loop_
_entity_poly.entity_id
_entity_poly.type
_entity_poly.pdbx_seq_one_letter_code
_entity_poly.pdbx_strand_id
1 'polypeptide(L)'
;MSSVVVVGVPYARPTPRVNALIKYFDDRFNGRGRDYAYVLPAMTRAIQAAGRPVRRLDDKGAIILLDQRFATPYLRRFLPKWLAEVTQPVPDDPTLVAERIQSFFEQ
;
A
#
# COMPACT_ATOMS: atom_id res chain seq x y z
N MET A 1 18.77 2.50 3.64
CA MET A 1 17.62 3.40 3.41
C MET A 1 16.61 3.02 4.47
N SER A 2 16.51 3.81 5.54
CA SER A 2 15.86 3.37 6.79
C SER A 2 14.35 3.61 6.79
N SER A 3 13.80 4.34 5.83
CA SER A 3 12.36 4.60 5.75
C SER A 3 11.87 4.63 4.30
N VAL A 4 10.59 4.32 4.11
CA VAL A 4 9.87 4.48 2.85
C VAL A 4 8.52 5.13 3.11
N VAL A 5 8.17 6.11 2.28
CA VAL A 5 6.87 6.77 2.29
C VAL A 5 6.18 6.50 0.97
N VAL A 6 5.04 5.83 1.01
CA VAL A 6 4.17 5.62 -0.13
C VAL A 6 3.10 6.71 -0.09
N VAL A 7 3.22 7.70 -0.96
CA VAL A 7 2.30 8.84 -1.04
C VAL A 7 1.14 8.48 -1.97
N GLY A 8 -0.04 8.29 -1.39
CA GLY A 8 -1.23 7.86 -2.13
C GLY A 8 -1.19 6.40 -2.59
N VAL A 9 -2.33 5.91 -3.06
CA VAL A 9 -2.40 4.61 -3.75
C VAL A 9 -1.98 4.80 -5.22
N PRO A 10 -0.98 4.05 -5.74
CA PRO A 10 -0.39 4.27 -7.06
C PRO A 10 -1.26 3.68 -8.19
N TYR A 11 -2.50 4.15 -8.29
CA TYR A 11 -3.43 3.77 -9.35
C TYR A 11 -2.92 4.19 -10.73
N ALA A 12 -3.27 3.38 -11.74
CA ALA A 12 -3.03 3.76 -13.12
C ALA A 12 -3.89 4.96 -13.50
N ARG A 13 -3.45 5.77 -14.47
CA ARG A 13 -4.32 6.80 -15.04
C ARG A 13 -5.50 6.14 -15.77
N PRO A 14 -6.73 6.64 -15.60
CA PRO A 14 -7.88 6.16 -16.35
C PRO A 14 -7.66 6.49 -17.83
N THR A 15 -7.47 5.46 -18.65
CA THR A 15 -7.28 5.56 -20.10
C THR A 15 -8.23 4.60 -20.78
N PRO A 16 -8.56 4.80 -22.07
CA PRO A 16 -9.40 3.85 -22.82
C PRO A 16 -8.86 2.41 -22.75
N ARG A 17 -7.54 2.24 -22.77
CA ARG A 17 -6.87 0.94 -22.59
C ARG A 17 -7.15 0.32 -21.22
N VAL A 18 -7.04 1.10 -20.14
CA VAL A 18 -7.33 0.63 -18.78
C VAL A 18 -8.80 0.26 -18.64
N ASN A 19 -9.71 1.07 -19.19
CA ASN A 19 -11.15 0.78 -19.16
C ASN A 19 -11.50 -0.48 -19.94
N ALA A 20 -10.90 -0.68 -21.12
CA ALA A 20 -11.07 -1.90 -21.91
C ALA A 20 -10.53 -3.14 -21.17
N LEU A 21 -9.39 -2.99 -20.47
CA LEU A 21 -8.82 -4.05 -19.64
C LEU A 21 -9.75 -4.40 -18.47
N ILE A 22 -10.27 -3.40 -17.77
CA ILE A 22 -11.28 -3.60 -16.71
C ILE A 22 -12.46 -4.39 -17.27
N LYS A 23 -13.05 -3.95 -18.38
CA LYS A 23 -14.19 -4.65 -19.02
C LYS A 23 -13.87 -6.10 -19.35
N TYR A 24 -12.71 -6.36 -19.96
CA TYR A 24 -12.27 -7.71 -20.28
C TYR A 24 -12.16 -8.61 -19.04
N PHE A 25 -11.57 -8.11 -17.95
CA PHE A 25 -11.49 -8.87 -16.70
C PHE A 25 -12.85 -8.96 -15.99
N ASP A 26 -13.76 -8.02 -16.22
CA ASP A 26 -15.11 -8.05 -15.67
C ASP A 26 -15.91 -9.22 -16.24
N ASP A 27 -15.91 -9.33 -17.57
CA ASP A 27 -16.57 -10.40 -18.33
C ASP A 27 -15.97 -11.77 -17.96
N ARG A 28 -14.65 -11.85 -17.74
CA ARG A 28 -13.94 -13.11 -17.48
C ARG A 28 -13.96 -13.56 -16.03
N PHE A 29 -14.09 -12.65 -15.06
CA PHE A 29 -13.92 -12.94 -13.63
C PHE A 29 -15.12 -12.54 -12.76
N ASN A 30 -16.33 -12.56 -13.33
CA ASN A 30 -17.60 -12.33 -12.64
C ASN A 30 -17.66 -10.96 -11.94
N GLY A 31 -17.45 -9.87 -12.69
CA GLY A 31 -17.58 -8.52 -12.13
C GLY A 31 -16.36 -8.05 -11.32
N ARG A 32 -15.23 -8.77 -11.41
CA ARG A 32 -13.98 -8.43 -10.69
C ARG A 32 -12.98 -7.67 -11.55
N GLY A 33 -13.43 -7.03 -12.63
CA GLY A 33 -12.58 -6.36 -13.59
C GLY A 33 -11.67 -5.30 -12.96
N ARG A 34 -12.26 -4.50 -12.07
CA ARG A 34 -11.54 -3.43 -11.34
C ARG A 34 -10.46 -3.98 -10.41
N ASP A 35 -10.73 -5.10 -9.73
CA ASP A 35 -9.79 -5.71 -8.80
C ASP A 35 -8.52 -6.14 -9.53
N TYR A 36 -8.67 -6.88 -10.64
CA TYR A 36 -7.55 -7.43 -11.39
C TYR A 36 -6.81 -6.39 -12.25
N ALA A 37 -7.54 -5.51 -12.92
CA ALA A 37 -6.94 -4.60 -13.91
C ALA A 37 -6.44 -3.27 -13.30
N TYR A 38 -6.92 -2.90 -12.11
CA TYR A 38 -6.70 -1.56 -11.56
C TYR A 38 -6.15 -1.57 -10.13
N VAL A 39 -6.79 -2.31 -9.22
CA VAL A 39 -6.44 -2.26 -7.79
C VAL A 39 -5.25 -3.14 -7.46
N LEU A 40 -5.27 -4.41 -7.88
CA LEU A 40 -4.19 -5.35 -7.59
C LEU A 40 -2.83 -4.85 -8.12
N PRO A 41 -2.71 -4.31 -9.37
CA PRO A 41 -1.46 -3.74 -9.85
C PRO A 41 -0.98 -2.53 -9.02
N ALA A 42 -1.90 -1.68 -8.57
CA ALA A 42 -1.57 -0.54 -7.71
C ALA A 42 -1.05 -1.02 -6.35
N MET A 43 -1.74 -1.97 -5.73
CA MET A 43 -1.33 -2.55 -4.45
C MET A 43 0.02 -3.25 -4.55
N THR A 44 0.27 -4.02 -5.61
CA THR A 44 1.57 -4.66 -5.85
C THR A 44 2.71 -3.63 -5.91
N ARG A 45 2.52 -2.49 -6.58
CA ARG A 45 3.52 -1.41 -6.62
C ARG A 45 3.77 -0.79 -5.24
N ALA A 46 2.70 -0.54 -4.48
CA ALA A 46 2.82 -0.02 -3.12
C ALA A 46 3.57 -0.98 -2.19
N ILE A 47 3.23 -2.28 -2.24
CA ILE A 47 3.89 -3.33 -1.45
C ILE A 47 5.36 -3.48 -1.84
N GLN A 48 5.67 -3.43 -3.13
CA GLN A 48 7.06 -3.49 -3.61
C GLN A 48 7.89 -2.30 -3.13
N ALA A 49 7.30 -1.10 -3.04
CA ALA A 49 7.95 0.06 -2.44
C ALA A 49 8.13 -0.14 -0.93
N ALA A 50 7.08 -0.56 -0.22
CA ALA A 50 7.08 -0.82 1.21
C ALA A 50 8.16 -1.84 1.64
N GLY A 51 8.43 -2.85 0.81
CA GLY A 51 9.46 -3.86 1.08
C GLY A 51 10.91 -3.45 0.79
N ARG A 52 11.17 -2.25 0.23
CA ARG A 52 12.54 -1.83 -0.12
C ARG A 52 13.49 -1.60 1.07
N PRO A 53 13.05 -1.06 2.23
CA PRO A 53 13.93 -0.75 3.35
C PRO A 53 14.47 -1.97 4.10
N VAL A 54 13.74 -3.08 4.14
CA VAL A 54 14.09 -4.28 4.93
C VAL A 54 14.62 -5.36 3.99
N ARG A 55 15.94 -5.63 4.03
CA ARG A 55 16.61 -6.61 3.15
C ARG A 55 17.39 -7.67 3.90
N ARG A 56 17.85 -7.36 5.11
CA ARG A 56 18.57 -8.25 6.02
C ARG A 56 17.78 -8.43 7.32
N LEU A 57 18.14 -9.44 8.11
CA LEU A 57 17.48 -9.76 9.38
C LEU A 57 17.66 -8.67 10.45
N ASP A 58 18.73 -7.88 10.33
CA ASP A 58 19.11 -6.79 11.22
C ASP A 58 18.63 -5.41 10.74
N ASP A 59 18.02 -5.32 9.54
CA ASP A 59 17.53 -4.05 9.01
C ASP A 59 16.28 -3.58 9.77
N LYS A 60 16.36 -2.39 10.38
CA LYS A 60 15.20 -1.65 10.89
C LYS A 60 14.72 -0.65 9.83
N GLY A 61 13.44 -0.72 9.49
CA GLY A 61 12.82 0.09 8.45
C GLY A 61 11.44 0.61 8.84
N ALA A 62 11.21 1.92 8.68
CA ALA A 62 9.88 2.52 8.86
C ALA A 62 9.11 2.56 7.54
N ILE A 63 7.88 2.05 7.53
CA ILE A 63 6.98 2.08 6.36
C ILE A 63 5.83 3.03 6.67
N ILE A 64 5.70 4.09 5.87
CA ILE A 64 4.61 5.07 5.97
C ILE A 64 3.72 4.95 4.73
N LEU A 65 2.46 4.56 4.92
CA LEU A 65 1.44 4.54 3.89
C LEU A 65 0.57 5.79 4.03
N LEU A 66 0.91 6.85 3.29
CA LEU A 66 0.29 8.17 3.41
C LEU A 66 -1.01 8.24 2.58
N ASP A 67 -1.99 7.41 2.95
CA ASP A 67 -3.34 7.41 2.38
C ASP A 67 -4.31 6.60 3.26
N GLN A 68 -5.39 7.23 3.73
CA GLN A 68 -6.40 6.53 4.55
C GLN A 68 -7.03 5.33 3.82
N ARG A 69 -7.02 5.30 2.49
CA ARG A 69 -7.59 4.19 1.70
C ARG A 69 -6.93 2.86 2.04
N PHE A 70 -5.65 2.83 2.42
CA PHE A 70 -4.97 1.60 2.84
C PHE A 70 -5.60 0.96 4.09
N ALA A 71 -6.24 1.76 4.96
CA ALA A 71 -6.94 1.27 6.15
C ALA A 71 -8.36 0.76 5.86
N THR A 72 -8.91 0.99 4.66
CA THR A 72 -10.26 0.51 4.31
C THR A 72 -10.29 -1.02 4.18
N PRO A 73 -11.39 -1.70 4.54
CA PRO A 73 -11.51 -3.15 4.36
C PRO A 73 -11.26 -3.61 2.92
N TYR A 74 -11.63 -2.76 1.95
CA TYR A 74 -11.48 -3.04 0.52
C TYR A 74 -10.01 -3.12 0.07
N LEU A 75 -9.13 -2.23 0.53
CA LEU A 75 -7.69 -2.32 0.19
C LEU A 75 -6.91 -3.23 1.13
N ARG A 76 -7.32 -3.31 2.40
CA ARG A 76 -6.64 -4.15 3.40
C ARG A 76 -6.61 -5.63 3.00
N ARG A 77 -7.62 -6.14 2.28
CA ARG A 77 -7.64 -7.52 1.75
C ARG A 77 -6.55 -7.82 0.72
N PHE A 78 -5.97 -6.78 0.10
CA PHE A 78 -4.87 -6.92 -0.87
C PHE A 78 -3.49 -6.71 -0.23
N LEU A 79 -3.42 -6.34 1.05
CA LEU A 79 -2.15 -6.27 1.77
C LEU A 79 -1.71 -7.68 2.18
N PRO A 80 -0.41 -7.99 2.06
CA PRO A 80 0.11 -9.25 2.55
C PRO A 80 0.07 -9.27 4.09
N LYS A 81 -0.07 -10.47 4.67
CA LYS A 81 -0.22 -10.67 6.11
C LYS A 81 0.85 -9.93 6.94
N TRP A 82 2.13 -10.08 6.56
CA TRP A 82 3.25 -9.43 7.25
C TRP A 82 3.13 -7.90 7.32
N LEU A 83 2.58 -7.27 6.28
CA LEU A 83 2.42 -5.81 6.24
C LEU A 83 1.17 -5.40 7.03
N ALA A 84 0.06 -6.14 6.86
CA ALA A 84 -1.20 -5.86 7.52
C ALA A 84 -1.13 -6.00 9.07
N GLU A 85 -0.22 -6.84 9.58
CA GLU A 85 0.03 -7.06 11.00
C GLU A 85 0.85 -5.94 11.65
N VAL A 86 1.78 -5.34 10.91
CA VAL A 86 2.66 -4.27 11.43
C VAL A 86 2.13 -2.86 11.14
N THR A 87 1.15 -2.73 10.24
CA THR A 87 0.52 -1.43 9.93
C THR A 87 -0.64 -1.13 10.88
N GLN A 88 -0.65 0.10 11.39
CA GLN A 88 -1.74 0.66 12.20
C GLN A 88 -2.18 2.02 11.64
N PRO A 89 -3.49 2.33 11.63
CA PRO A 89 -3.95 3.68 11.32
C PRO A 89 -3.44 4.65 12.38
N VAL A 90 -2.86 5.77 11.94
CA VAL A 90 -2.43 6.88 12.81
C VAL A 90 -3.23 8.11 12.40
N PRO A 91 -3.75 8.92 13.35
CA PRO A 91 -4.33 10.22 13.05
C PRO A 91 -3.40 11.10 12.21
N ASP A 92 -3.97 12.01 11.42
CA ASP A 92 -3.21 13.00 10.66
C ASP A 92 -2.69 14.12 11.60
N ASP A 93 -1.67 13.76 12.38
CA ASP A 93 -0.96 14.64 13.29
C ASP A 93 0.55 14.46 13.08
N PRO A 94 1.23 15.47 12.49
CA PRO A 94 2.67 15.41 12.24
C PRO A 94 3.51 15.16 13.49
N THR A 95 3.06 15.64 14.66
CA THR A 95 3.76 15.51 15.94
C THR A 95 3.74 14.05 16.39
N LEU A 96 2.54 13.45 16.38
CA LEU A 96 2.35 12.05 16.76
C LEU A 96 3.11 11.09 15.83
N VAL A 97 3.13 11.39 14.52
CA VAL A 97 3.88 10.59 13.54
C VAL A 97 5.38 10.70 13.82
N ALA A 98 5.88 11.90 14.09
CA ALA A 98 7.29 12.12 14.42
C ALA A 98 7.70 11.37 15.69
N GLU A 99 6.92 11.47 16.77
CA GLU A 99 7.16 10.77 18.03
C GLU A 99 7.21 9.24 17.84
N ARG A 100 6.26 8.67 17.08
CA ARG A 100 6.23 7.23 16.79
C ARG A 100 7.44 6.76 16.00
N ILE A 101 7.86 7.54 15.01
CA ILE A 101 9.03 7.20 14.19
C ILE A 101 10.30 7.28 15.03
N GLN A 102 10.46 8.32 15.86
CA GLN A 102 11.61 8.46 16.76
C GLN A 102 11.68 7.29 17.74
N SER A 103 10.58 7.00 18.44
CA SER A 103 10.50 5.89 19.39
C SER A 103 10.80 4.54 18.75
N PHE A 104 10.44 4.33 17.48
CA PHE A 104 10.75 3.09 16.74
C PHE A 104 12.25 2.91 16.46
N PHE A 105 12.99 3.99 16.20
CA PHE A 105 14.43 3.90 15.91
C PHE A 105 15.33 3.95 17.15
N GLU A 106 14.81 4.45 18.28
CA GLU A 106 15.54 4.50 19.55
C GLU A 106 15.49 3.18 20.34
N GLN A 107 14.49 2.32 20.07
CA GLN A 107 14.48 0.91 20.46
C GLN A 107 15.43 0.11 19.59
#